data_AF-A0A5C7QQA9-F1
#
_entry.id   AF-A0A5C7QQA9-F1
#
_cell.length_a   1.000
_cell.length_b   1.000
_cell.length_c   1.000
_cell.angle_alpha   90.00
_cell.angle_beta   90.00
_cell.angle_gamma   90.00
#
_symmetry.space_group_name_H-M   'P 1'
#
loop_
_entity.id
_entity.type
_entity.pdbx_description
1 polymer ?
#
loop_
_entity_poly.entity_id
_entity_poly.type
_entity_poly.pdbx_seq_one_letter_code
_entity_poly.pdbx_strand_id
1 'polypeptide(L)'
;MLLAVDSQAEAWVQPLLRDGGSAAAFGRALLQGGARPPVSVPDSGRQVCSCFDVREPQIAGVLDRCAGSIDTKLAQLQAELRCGTNCGSCLPELRRIVRLRERAA
;
A
#
# COMPACT_ATOMS: atom_id res chain seq x y z
N MET A 1 35.73 -19.61 -2.53
CA MET A 1 34.83 -19.37 -3.68
C MET A 1 33.60 -18.66 -3.16
N LEU A 2 33.66 -17.32 -3.07
CA LEU A 2 32.54 -16.48 -2.68
C LEU A 2 31.65 -16.32 -3.91
N LEU A 3 30.48 -16.96 -3.91
CA LEU A 3 29.45 -16.69 -4.89
C LEU A 3 28.90 -15.30 -4.60
N ALA A 4 29.26 -14.32 -5.43
CA ALA A 4 28.58 -13.04 -5.46
C ALA A 4 27.12 -13.31 -5.85
N VAL A 5 26.24 -13.28 -4.85
CA VAL A 5 24.80 -13.17 -5.06
C VAL A 5 24.57 -11.79 -5.68
N ASP A 6 24.64 -11.73 -7.01
CA ASP A 6 24.28 -10.54 -7.77
C ASP A 6 22.75 -10.53 -7.90
N SER A 7 22.05 -10.26 -6.79
CA SER A 7 20.59 -10.21 -6.74
C SER A 7 20.08 -8.84 -7.16
N GLN A 8 20.40 -8.38 -8.37
CA GLN A 8 19.81 -7.14 -8.93
C GLN A 8 18.28 -7.25 -9.05
N ALA A 9 17.73 -8.46 -9.14
CA ALA A 9 16.30 -8.72 -9.09
C ALA A 9 15.66 -8.46 -7.71
N GLU A 10 16.43 -8.44 -6.63
CA GLU A 10 15.91 -8.24 -5.27
C GLU A 10 15.14 -6.92 -5.12
N ALA A 11 15.61 -5.86 -5.78
CA ALA A 11 15.06 -4.53 -5.70
C ALA A 11 13.58 -4.44 -6.12
N TRP A 12 13.14 -5.27 -7.08
CA TRP A 12 11.75 -5.28 -7.55
C TRP A 12 10.98 -6.53 -7.12
N VAL A 13 11.67 -7.62 -6.79
CA VAL A 13 11.04 -8.85 -6.28
C VAL A 13 10.60 -8.69 -4.82
N GLN A 14 11.38 -8.01 -3.97
CA GLN A 14 11.00 -7.77 -2.58
C GLN A 14 9.65 -7.02 -2.44
N PRO A 15 9.40 -5.88 -3.10
CA PRO A 15 8.12 -5.21 -3.01
C PRO A 15 6.98 -6.06 -3.59
N LEU A 16 7.21 -6.79 -4.70
CA LEU A 16 6.22 -7.71 -5.26
C LEU A 16 5.76 -8.79 -4.27
N LEU A 17 6.69 -9.38 -3.51
CA LEU A 17 6.41 -10.37 -2.48
C LEU A 17 5.73 -9.75 -1.25
N ARG A 18 6.14 -8.55 -0.83
CA ARG A 18 5.51 -7.83 0.30
C ARG A 18 4.08 -7.41 -0.01
N ASP A 19 3.81 -7.05 -1.26
CA ASP A 19 2.52 -6.56 -1.72
C ASP A 19 1.59 -7.69 -2.23
N GLY A 20 2.02 -8.94 -2.12
CA GLY A 20 1.21 -10.11 -2.52
C GLY A 20 0.92 -10.18 -4.02
N GLY A 21 1.72 -9.50 -4.86
CA GLY A 21 1.57 -9.52 -6.30
C GLY A 21 1.82 -10.91 -6.88
N SER A 22 1.06 -11.30 -7.91
CA SER A 22 1.20 -12.63 -8.51
C SER A 22 2.54 -12.79 -9.22
N ALA A 23 3.41 -13.63 -8.65
CA ALA A 23 4.69 -14.03 -9.24
C ALA A 23 4.51 -14.75 -10.60
N ALA A 24 3.31 -15.29 -10.88
CA ALA A 24 3.01 -15.95 -12.16
C ALA A 24 3.13 -14.98 -13.34
N ALA A 25 2.81 -13.69 -13.14
CA ALA A 25 2.95 -12.67 -14.18
C ALA A 25 4.42 -12.37 -14.55
N PHE A 26 5.36 -12.81 -13.71
CA PHE A 26 6.79 -12.54 -13.82
C PHE A 26 7.63 -13.80 -14.07
N GLY A 27 6.99 -14.94 -14.37
CA GLY A 27 7.60 -16.28 -14.31
C GLY A 27 9.01 -16.40 -14.88
N ARG A 28 9.21 -16.07 -16.16
CA ARG A 28 10.54 -16.19 -16.79
C ARG A 28 11.51 -15.07 -16.39
N ALA A 29 10.99 -13.89 -16.04
CA ALA A 29 11.80 -12.74 -15.62
C ALA A 29 12.37 -12.90 -14.20
N LEU A 30 11.66 -13.61 -13.31
CA LEU A 30 12.15 -13.98 -11.98
C LEU A 30 13.38 -14.89 -12.06
N LEU A 31 13.39 -15.84 -13.00
CA LEU A 31 14.49 -16.78 -13.20
C LEU A 31 15.72 -16.15 -13.89
N GLN A 32 15.54 -15.00 -14.55
CA GLN A 32 16.61 -14.30 -15.28
C GLN A 32 17.44 -13.35 -14.42
N GLY A 33 17.06 -13.10 -13.16
CA GLY A 33 17.83 -12.26 -12.24
C GLY A 33 18.00 -10.81 -12.68
N GLY A 34 17.26 -10.35 -13.69
CA GLY A 34 17.41 -9.03 -14.28
C GLY A 34 16.98 -7.91 -13.34
N ALA A 35 17.71 -6.80 -13.35
CA ALA A 35 17.48 -5.60 -12.52
C ALA A 35 16.15 -4.88 -12.80
N ARG A 36 15.46 -5.23 -13.88
CA ARG A 36 14.30 -4.50 -14.38
C ARG A 36 13.05 -5.37 -14.38
N PRO A 37 11.99 -5.01 -13.63
CA PRO A 37 10.72 -5.69 -13.75
C PRO A 37 10.15 -5.45 -15.17
N PRO A 38 9.67 -6.48 -15.87
CA PRO A 38 9.11 -6.36 -17.22
C PRO A 38 7.76 -5.63 -17.25
N VAL A 39 7.08 -5.53 -16.11
CA VAL A 39 5.82 -4.80 -15.95
C VAL A 39 5.94 -3.88 -14.73
N SER A 40 5.29 -2.71 -14.79
CA SER A 40 5.25 -1.78 -13.67
C SER A 40 4.73 -2.52 -12.43
N VAL A 41 5.57 -2.71 -11.42
CA VAL A 41 5.10 -3.11 -10.09
C VAL A 41 4.22 -1.94 -9.62
N PRO A 42 2.90 -2.13 -9.45
CA PRO A 42 2.08 -1.06 -8.95
C PRO A 42 2.60 -0.74 -7.54
N ASP A 43 3.01 0.51 -7.33
CA ASP A 43 3.32 0.97 -5.99
C ASP A 43 2.03 0.92 -5.19
N SER A 44 1.92 -0.11 -4.34
CA SER A 44 0.78 -0.33 -3.48
C SER A 44 0.62 0.79 -2.44
N GLY A 45 1.63 1.67 -2.32
CA GLY A 45 1.69 2.73 -1.35
C GLY A 45 1.85 2.20 0.08
N ARG A 46 1.98 3.14 1.02
CA ARG A 46 2.16 2.82 2.44
C ARG A 46 0.93 2.12 3.01
N GLN A 47 1.14 0.98 3.66
CA GLN A 47 0.09 0.30 4.43
C GLN A 47 -0.23 1.06 5.73
N VAL A 48 -1.51 1.34 5.95
CA VAL A 48 -2.02 2.11 7.11
C VAL A 48 -2.76 1.21 8.09
N CYS A 49 -3.56 0.25 7.62
CA CYS A 49 -4.22 -0.73 8.49
C CYS A 49 -3.81 -2.15 8.13
N SER A 50 -3.01 -2.80 8.98
CA SER A 50 -2.62 -4.20 8.77
C SER A 50 -3.73 -5.20 9.00
N CYS A 51 -4.76 -4.84 9.79
CA CYS A 51 -5.86 -5.73 10.14
C CYS A 51 -6.80 -6.01 8.94
N PHE A 52 -6.85 -5.11 7.96
CA PHE A 52 -7.69 -5.23 6.76
C PHE A 52 -6.91 -4.93 5.46
N ASP A 53 -5.57 -4.94 5.53
CA ASP A 53 -4.65 -4.59 4.43
C ASP A 53 -5.03 -3.28 3.70
N VAL A 54 -5.36 -2.23 4.47
CA VAL A 54 -5.74 -0.93 3.91
C VAL A 54 -4.52 -0.06 3.72
N ARG A 55 -4.37 0.48 2.51
CA ARG A 55 -3.23 1.30 2.09
C ARG A 55 -3.62 2.76 1.82
N GLU A 56 -2.63 3.63 1.88
CA GLU A 56 -2.78 5.07 1.66
C GLU A 56 -3.48 5.46 0.34
N PRO A 57 -3.21 4.83 -0.82
CA PRO A 57 -3.94 5.15 -2.05
C PRO A 57 -5.44 4.79 -1.99
N GLN A 58 -5.82 3.73 -1.26
CA GLN A 58 -7.24 3.40 -1.05
C GLN A 58 -7.91 4.46 -0.19
N ILE A 59 -7.25 4.89 0.89
CA ILE A 59 -7.73 5.97 1.76
C ILE A 59 -7.89 7.27 0.98
N ALA A 60 -6.89 7.63 0.16
CA ALA A 60 -6.94 8.79 -0.71
C ALA A 60 -8.16 8.75 -1.65
N GLY A 61 -8.37 7.63 -2.35
CA GLY A 61 -9.49 7.51 -3.29
C GLY A 61 -10.87 7.61 -2.64
N VAL A 62 -11.03 7.17 -1.39
CA VAL A 62 -12.26 7.39 -0.62
C VAL A 62 -12.38 8.85 -0.19
N LEU A 63 -11.31 9.45 0.32
CA LEU A 63 -11.30 10.84 0.77
C LEU A 63 -11.57 11.84 -0.36
N ASP A 64 -11.12 11.56 -1.58
CA ASP A 64 -11.35 12.43 -2.74
C ASP A 64 -12.85 12.48 -3.13
N ARG A 65 -13.62 11.44 -2.77
CA ARG A 65 -15.09 11.39 -2.98
C ARG A 65 -15.89 11.84 -1.76
N CYS A 66 -15.23 12.01 -0.61
CA CYS A 66 -15.88 12.35 0.65
C CYS A 66 -15.68 13.83 1.01
N ALA A 67 -16.79 14.51 1.29
CA ALA A 67 -16.80 15.87 1.82
C ALA A 67 -17.36 15.90 3.25
N GLY A 68 -16.98 16.91 4.03
CA GLY A 68 -17.46 17.10 5.41
C GLY A 68 -16.35 17.12 6.44
N SER A 69 -16.72 16.99 7.71
CA SER A 69 -15.78 17.05 8.84
C SER A 69 -14.87 15.82 8.90
N ILE A 70 -13.79 15.92 9.68
CA ILE A 70 -12.84 14.83 9.91
C ILE A 70 -13.56 13.56 10.39
N ASP A 71 -14.51 13.68 11.31
CA ASP A 71 -15.25 12.55 11.84
C ASP A 71 -16.17 11.90 10.78
N THR A 72 -16.80 12.69 9.90
CA THR A 72 -17.58 12.15 8.77
C THR A 72 -16.70 11.39 7.79
N LYS A 73 -15.53 11.94 7.43
CA LYS A 73 -14.58 11.29 6.53
C LYS A 73 -14.02 10.00 7.13
N LEU A 74 -13.75 9.99 8.44
CA LEU A 74 -13.35 8.76 9.15
C LEU A 74 -14.47 7.73 9.15
N ALA A 75 -15.70 8.12 9.47
CA ALA A 75 -16.83 7.19 9.44
C ALA A 75 -17.03 6.56 8.05
N GLN A 76 -16.88 7.34 6.98
CA GLN A 76 -16.89 6.84 5.60
C GLN A 76 -15.76 5.84 5.32
N LEU A 77 -14.52 6.17 5.71
CA LEU A 77 -13.38 5.25 5.59
C LEU A 77 -13.60 3.95 6.36
N GLN A 78 -14.19 4.01 7.56
CA GLN A 78 -14.52 2.83 8.34
C GLN A 78 -15.66 2.02 7.71
N ALA A 79 -16.64 2.66 7.09
CA ALA A 79 -17.74 1.98 6.42
C ALA A 79 -17.26 1.27 5.14
N GLU A 80 -16.43 1.91 4.32
CA GLU A 80 -15.94 1.35 3.05
C GLU A 80 -14.77 0.37 3.25
N LEU A 81 -13.75 0.77 4.03
CA LEU A 81 -12.49 0.02 4.14
C LEU A 81 -12.40 -0.83 5.41
N ARG A 82 -13.37 -0.71 6.34
CA ARG A 82 -13.42 -1.42 7.64
C ARG A 82 -12.23 -1.16 8.56
N CYS A 83 -11.32 -0.26 8.20
CA CYS A 83 -10.14 0.05 9.00
C CYS A 83 -10.52 0.58 10.39
N GLY A 84 -9.77 0.19 11.42
CA GLY A 84 -9.98 0.71 12.77
C GLY A 84 -11.14 0.10 13.56
N THR A 85 -11.80 -0.94 13.03
CA THR A 85 -12.86 -1.68 13.74
C THR A 85 -12.38 -2.95 14.46
N ASN A 86 -11.17 -3.44 14.13
CA ASN A 86 -10.59 -4.64 14.73
C ASN A 86 -9.59 -4.28 15.86
N CYS A 87 -8.42 -3.74 15.48
CA CYS A 87 -7.32 -3.47 16.41
C CYS A 87 -7.17 -1.99 16.81
N GLY A 88 -7.86 -1.07 16.12
CA GLY A 88 -7.84 0.37 16.39
C GLY A 88 -6.52 1.12 16.15
N SER A 89 -5.40 0.41 15.92
CA SER A 89 -4.05 0.99 15.82
C SER A 89 -3.87 2.00 14.68
N CYS A 90 -4.68 1.90 13.63
CA CYS A 90 -4.65 2.80 12.48
C CYS A 90 -5.45 4.11 12.68
N LEU A 91 -6.28 4.23 13.73
CA LEU A 91 -7.14 5.40 13.94
C LEU A 91 -6.38 6.72 14.15
N PRO A 92 -5.28 6.79 14.94
CA PRO A 92 -4.53 8.02 15.11
C PRO A 92 -3.88 8.48 13.80
N GLU A 93 -3.37 7.53 13.01
CA GLU A 93 -2.72 7.81 11.72
C GLU A 93 -3.74 8.24 10.66
N LEU A 94 -4.90 7.59 10.59
CA LEU A 94 -6.01 8.01 9.71
C LEU A 94 -6.44 9.45 10.02
N ARG A 95 -6.61 9.80 11.30
CA ARG A 95 -6.91 11.17 11.73
C ARG A 95 -5.84 12.16 11.27
N ARG A 96 -4.57 11.79 11.32
CA ARG A 96 -3.45 12.62 10.85
C ARG A 96 -3.52 12.83 9.34
N ILE A 97 -3.73 11.77 8.57
CA ILE A 97 -3.84 11.83 7.09
C ILE A 97 -4.98 12.75 6.67
N VAL A 98 -6.17 12.58 7.26
CA VAL A 98 -7.33 13.43 6.96
C VAL A 98 -7.02 14.89 7.29
N ARG A 99 -6.47 15.19 8.47
CA ARG A 99 -6.08 16.56 8.86
C ARG A 99 -5.05 17.19 7.93
N LEU A 100 -4.08 16.42 7.46
CA LEU A 100 -3.07 16.91 6.51
C LEU A 100 -3.70 17.25 5.16
N ARG A 101 -4.64 16.43 4.68
CA ARG A 101 -5.38 16.70 3.45
C ARG A 101 -6.31 17.91 3.57
N GLU A 102 -7.01 18.09 4.69
CA GLU A 102 -7.85 19.28 4.91
C GLU A 102 -7.04 20.58 4.94
N ARG A 103 -5.74 20.52 5.27
CA ARG A 103 -4.85 21.71 5.23
C ARG A 103 -4.27 21.97 3.84
N ALA A 104 -4.28 20.96 2.97
CA ALA A 104 -3.74 21.02 1.62
C ALA A 104 -4.81 21.31 0.55
N ALA A 105 -6.09 21.17 0.90
CA ALA A 105 -7.26 21.57 0.12
C ALA A 105 -7.62 23.03 0.40
#